data_AF-A0A6J2MPN8-F1
#
_entry.id   AF-A0A6J2MPN8-F1
#
_cell.length_a   1.000
_cell.length_b   1.000
_cell.length_c   1.000
_cell.angle_alpha   90.00
_cell.angle_beta   90.00
_cell.angle_gamma   90.00
#
_symmetry.space_group_name_H-M   'P 1'
#
loop_
_entity.id
_entity.type
_entity.pdbx_description
1 polymer ?
#
loop_
_entity_poly.entity_id
_entity_poly.type
_entity_poly.pdbx_seq_one_letter_code
_entity_poly.pdbx_strand_id
1 'polypeptide(L)'
;MEIRQNITNQELWKMKPRRNLEEDDYLNKNSGETSMLREPVLLQKLQQKQELFPEWRLPIKIAAIVSSLTFLYTLLREVIHPFVTSHQQYLYKIPILVINKVLPMVSITLLALVYLPGVIAAVVQLRNGTKYKKFPHWLDRWMLTRKQFGLLSFFFAVLHALYSLSYPMRRSYRYKLLNWAYQQVQQNKEDAWIEHDVWRMEIYVSLGIVALAILALLAVTSIPSVSDSLTWREFHYIQSKLGIVCLLLGTIHALIFAWNKWVDIKQFVWYTPPTFMIAVFLPIVVLTCKAILFLPCLRKKILKIRHGWEDVTKVNKVEMSSQL
;
A
#
# COMPACT_ATOMS: atom_id res chain seq x y z
N MET A 1 36.30 52.17 29.28
CA MET A 1 36.36 50.95 30.13
C MET A 1 35.18 50.07 29.73
N GLU A 2 35.17 49.41 28.58
CA GLU A 2 36.15 48.46 28.04
C GLU A 2 36.38 47.24 28.95
N ILE A 3 36.32 46.05 28.31
CA ILE A 3 37.22 44.89 28.52
C ILE A 3 36.83 44.01 29.74
N ARG A 4 36.68 42.68 29.69
CA ARG A 4 37.08 41.61 28.75
C ARG A 4 36.55 40.26 29.28
N GLN A 5 36.36 39.31 28.34
CA GLN A 5 36.80 37.89 28.39
C GLN A 5 36.04 36.89 29.29
N ASN A 6 35.84 35.62 28.92
CA ASN A 6 36.43 34.82 27.84
C ASN A 6 35.73 33.45 27.70
N ILE A 7 35.73 32.91 26.47
CA ILE A 7 36.07 31.51 26.08
C ILE A 7 35.04 30.41 26.44
N THR A 8 34.54 29.57 25.52
CA THR A 8 35.26 28.80 24.48
C THR A 8 34.31 28.29 23.38
N ASN A 9 34.73 28.49 22.11
CA ASN A 9 34.85 27.54 20.97
C ASN A 9 33.67 26.63 20.56
N GLN A 10 33.37 26.37 19.28
CA GLN A 10 33.89 26.69 17.93
C GLN A 10 32.77 26.20 16.97
N GLU A 11 32.29 26.95 15.99
CA GLU A 11 32.80 27.02 14.60
C GLU A 11 32.76 25.66 13.86
N LEU A 12 32.35 25.47 12.59
CA LEU A 12 32.08 26.36 11.47
C LEU A 12 31.47 25.51 10.32
N TRP A 13 30.38 25.94 9.68
CA TRP A 13 30.07 25.55 8.30
C TRP A 13 29.62 26.80 7.54
N LYS A 14 30.60 27.50 6.92
CA LYS A 14 30.34 28.60 6.00
C LYS A 14 30.04 28.06 4.60
N MET A 15 28.98 28.59 4.00
CA MET A 15 28.62 28.45 2.59
C MET A 15 29.24 29.54 1.71
N LYS A 16 29.32 29.22 0.39
CA LYS A 16 29.29 30.08 -0.83
C LYS A 16 30.60 30.78 -1.28
N PRO A 17 30.70 31.32 -2.51
CA PRO A 17 30.23 30.87 -3.84
C PRO A 17 31.22 31.16 -5.03
N ARG A 18 30.79 30.75 -6.24
CA ARG A 18 31.01 31.34 -7.59
C ARG A 18 32.42 31.45 -8.24
N ARG A 19 32.52 30.64 -9.29
CA ARG A 19 33.23 30.72 -10.60
C ARG A 19 33.52 32.14 -11.13
N ASN A 20 34.77 32.39 -11.50
CA ASN A 20 35.19 33.49 -12.39
C ASN A 20 35.69 32.91 -13.73
N LEU A 21 35.34 33.61 -14.81
CA LEU A 21 35.89 33.51 -16.16
C LEU A 21 37.18 34.33 -16.19
N GLU A 22 38.24 33.79 -16.79
CA GLU A 22 39.24 34.59 -17.51
C GLU A 22 40.00 33.68 -18.48
N GLU A 23 40.32 34.29 -19.61
CA GLU A 23 40.89 33.74 -20.84
C GLU A 23 42.37 33.38 -20.66
N ASP A 24 42.84 32.35 -21.36
CA ASP A 24 44.20 32.36 -21.91
C ASP A 24 44.28 31.44 -23.13
N ASP A 25 44.54 32.07 -24.25
CA ASP A 25 44.64 31.54 -25.60
C ASP A 25 46.13 31.35 -25.93
N TYR A 26 46.59 30.11 -26.10
CA TYR A 26 47.87 29.83 -26.76
C TYR A 26 47.79 28.59 -27.65
N LEU A 27 47.90 28.88 -28.95
CA LEU A 27 48.10 28.00 -30.09
C LEU A 27 49.11 26.86 -29.84
N ASN A 28 48.77 25.61 -30.21
CA ASN A 28 49.41 25.01 -31.40
C ASN A 28 48.66 23.78 -31.95
N LYS A 29 48.77 23.68 -33.27
CA LYS A 29 48.13 22.83 -34.27
C LYS A 29 48.76 21.43 -34.30
N ASN A 30 47.96 20.37 -34.44
CA ASN A 30 48.24 19.23 -35.36
C ASN A 30 47.16 18.15 -35.36
N SER A 31 46.83 17.69 -36.58
CA SER A 31 46.21 16.42 -37.00
C SER A 31 44.92 16.00 -36.30
N GLY A 32 43.75 16.01 -36.95
CA GLY A 32 43.48 15.18 -38.12
C GLY A 32 42.94 13.82 -37.66
N GLU A 33 41.68 13.53 -38.02
CA GLU A 33 40.95 12.27 -37.84
C GLU A 33 40.32 11.99 -36.45
N THR A 34 38.98 12.18 -36.39
CA THR A 34 37.95 11.27 -35.83
C THR A 34 36.69 12.03 -35.37
N SER A 35 36.09 12.85 -36.25
CA SER A 35 34.83 13.55 -35.94
C SER A 35 33.55 12.88 -36.46
N MET A 36 33.58 11.61 -36.90
CA MET A 36 32.41 10.96 -37.51
C MET A 36 31.82 9.78 -36.73
N LEU A 37 32.27 9.51 -35.50
CA LEU A 37 31.73 8.40 -34.68
C LEU A 37 31.18 8.83 -33.31
N ARG A 38 31.20 10.12 -32.96
CA ARG A 38 30.65 10.62 -31.68
C ARG A 38 29.20 11.08 -31.74
N GLU A 39 28.68 11.35 -32.94
CA GLU A 39 27.34 11.89 -33.13
C GLU A 39 26.17 10.91 -32.92
N PRO A 40 26.26 9.59 -33.21
CA PRO A 40 25.09 8.72 -33.02
C PRO A 40 24.80 8.42 -31.54
N VAL A 41 25.82 8.49 -30.67
CA VAL A 41 25.67 8.23 -29.23
C VAL A 41 25.07 9.45 -28.50
N LEU A 42 25.35 10.66 -28.98
CA LEU A 42 24.82 11.89 -28.39
C LEU A 42 23.33 12.08 -28.77
N LEU A 43 22.96 11.77 -30.01
CA LEU A 43 21.56 11.81 -30.46
C LEU A 43 20.67 10.76 -29.76
N GLN A 44 21.21 9.57 -29.48
CA GLN A 44 20.48 8.53 -28.74
C GLN A 44 20.23 8.92 -27.27
N LYS A 45 21.09 9.77 -26.69
CA LYS A 45 20.89 10.36 -25.35
C LYS A 45 19.89 11.53 -25.34
N LEU A 46 19.84 12.32 -26.41
CA LEU A 46 18.91 13.44 -26.56
C LEU A 46 17.48 13.02 -26.88
N GLN A 47 17.30 11.79 -27.37
CA GLN A 47 15.98 11.23 -27.71
C GLN A 47 15.44 10.28 -26.63
N GLN A 48 16.02 10.28 -25.43
CA GLN A 48 15.38 9.69 -24.25
C GLN A 48 14.27 10.63 -23.78
N LYS A 49 13.11 10.54 -24.44
CA LYS A 49 11.85 11.17 -24.01
C LYS A 49 11.72 11.00 -22.50
N GLN A 50 11.93 12.07 -21.73
CA GLN A 50 11.93 11.99 -20.27
C GLN A 50 10.60 11.41 -19.81
N GLU A 51 10.64 10.18 -19.30
CA GLU A 51 9.45 9.49 -18.89
C GLU A 51 8.97 10.06 -17.55
N LEU A 52 7.78 10.63 -17.53
CA LEU A 52 7.15 11.10 -16.29
C LEU A 52 6.67 9.89 -15.46
N PHE A 53 7.22 9.76 -14.25
CA PHE A 53 6.91 8.74 -13.23
C PHE A 53 6.71 7.29 -13.77
N PRO A 54 7.68 6.69 -14.47
CA PRO A 54 7.52 5.40 -15.14
C PRO A 54 7.09 4.27 -14.19
N GLU A 55 7.70 4.20 -13.01
CA GLU A 55 7.40 3.19 -11.98
C GLU A 55 6.02 3.35 -11.32
N TRP A 56 5.41 4.54 -11.42
CA TRP A 56 4.11 4.81 -10.81
C TRP A 56 2.93 4.58 -11.76
N ARG A 57 3.19 4.47 -13.07
CA ARG A 57 2.12 4.31 -14.09
C ARG A 57 1.22 3.12 -13.80
N LEU A 58 1.78 1.96 -13.47
CA LEU A 58 1.00 0.76 -13.17
C LEU A 58 0.26 0.87 -11.83
N PRO A 59 0.93 1.19 -10.70
CA PRO A 59 0.25 1.37 -9.40
C PRO A 59 -0.88 2.39 -9.43
N ILE A 60 -0.69 3.55 -10.07
CA ILE A 60 -1.72 4.60 -10.17
C ILE A 60 -2.91 4.11 -10.99
N LYS A 61 -2.68 3.46 -12.14
CA LYS A 61 -3.77 2.89 -12.96
C LYS A 61 -4.58 1.87 -12.18
N ILE A 62 -3.92 0.95 -11.47
CA ILE A 62 -4.60 -0.05 -10.64
C ILE A 62 -5.39 0.62 -9.50
N ALA A 63 -4.78 1.58 -8.79
CA ALA A 63 -5.46 2.31 -7.73
C ALA A 63 -6.70 3.07 -8.25
N ALA A 64 -6.59 3.72 -9.41
CA ALA A 64 -7.69 4.43 -10.05
C ALA A 64 -8.83 3.48 -10.44
N ILE A 65 -8.52 2.35 -11.09
CA ILE A 65 -9.52 1.34 -11.47
C ILE A 65 -10.24 0.79 -10.22
N VAL A 66 -9.50 0.38 -9.20
CA VAL A 66 -10.08 -0.15 -7.95
C VAL A 66 -10.93 0.92 -7.26
N SER A 67 -10.47 2.18 -7.22
CA SER A 67 -11.21 3.30 -6.64
C SER A 67 -12.52 3.56 -7.38
N SER A 68 -12.48 3.67 -8.72
CA SER A 68 -13.65 3.93 -9.55
C SER A 68 -14.68 2.81 -9.45
N LEU A 69 -14.25 1.54 -9.56
CA LEU A 69 -15.16 0.40 -9.43
C LEU A 69 -15.80 0.35 -8.03
N THR A 70 -15.01 0.55 -6.99
CA THR A 70 -15.50 0.54 -5.61
C THR A 70 -16.45 1.72 -5.33
N PHE A 71 -16.16 2.89 -5.91
CA PHE A 71 -16.99 4.08 -5.80
C PHE A 71 -18.36 3.83 -6.45
N LEU A 72 -18.38 3.36 -7.70
CA LEU A 72 -19.62 3.03 -8.41
C LEU A 72 -20.42 1.97 -7.66
N TYR A 73 -19.75 0.92 -7.19
CA TYR A 73 -20.37 -0.14 -6.39
C TYR A 73 -20.99 0.37 -5.09
N THR A 74 -20.27 1.22 -4.35
CA THR A 74 -20.76 1.77 -3.08
C THR A 74 -21.85 2.81 -3.30
N LEU A 75 -21.74 3.64 -4.34
CA LEU A 75 -22.75 4.60 -4.74
C LEU A 75 -24.07 3.91 -5.10
N LEU A 76 -23.99 2.82 -5.87
CA LEU A 76 -25.15 1.99 -6.20
C LEU A 76 -25.87 1.53 -4.93
N ARG A 77 -25.13 0.97 -3.97
CA ARG A 77 -25.70 0.37 -2.76
C ARG A 77 -26.22 1.40 -1.75
N GLU A 78 -25.51 2.50 -1.55
CA GLU A 78 -25.79 3.45 -0.46
C GLU A 78 -26.72 4.60 -0.85
N VAL A 79 -26.80 4.90 -2.15
CA VAL A 79 -27.50 6.08 -2.68
C VAL A 79 -28.54 5.66 -3.71
N ILE A 80 -28.16 4.92 -4.77
CA ILE A 80 -29.08 4.58 -5.86
C ILE A 80 -30.16 3.60 -5.40
N HIS A 81 -29.79 2.53 -4.69
CA HIS A 81 -30.76 1.55 -4.22
C HIS A 81 -31.85 2.18 -3.33
N PRO A 82 -31.54 2.91 -2.23
CA PRO A 82 -32.58 3.55 -1.43
C PRO A 82 -33.40 4.61 -2.18
N PHE A 83 -32.79 5.28 -3.17
CA PHE A 83 -33.50 6.23 -4.03
C PHE A 83 -34.53 5.53 -4.91
N VAL A 84 -34.20 4.37 -5.46
CA VAL A 84 -35.10 3.58 -6.32
C VAL A 84 -36.17 2.85 -5.52
N THR A 85 -35.81 2.22 -4.39
CA THR A 85 -36.74 1.33 -3.65
C THR A 85 -37.61 2.03 -2.62
N SER A 86 -37.15 3.16 -2.07
CA SER A 86 -37.86 3.86 -0.99
C SER A 86 -37.99 5.37 -1.24
N HIS A 87 -37.60 5.86 -2.41
CA HIS A 87 -37.59 7.29 -2.77
C HIS A 87 -36.86 8.20 -1.78
N GLN A 88 -35.89 7.65 -1.03
CA GLN A 88 -35.12 8.40 -0.04
C GLN A 88 -33.86 9.01 -0.66
N GLN A 89 -33.70 10.32 -0.55
CA GLN A 89 -32.54 11.04 -1.08
C GLN A 89 -31.38 11.05 -0.08
N TYR A 90 -30.38 10.20 -0.31
CA TYR A 90 -29.17 10.10 0.52
C TYR A 90 -27.91 10.69 -0.13
N LEU A 91 -28.06 11.68 -1.01
CA LEU A 91 -26.94 12.30 -1.74
C LEU A 91 -25.86 12.90 -0.82
N TYR A 92 -26.23 13.37 0.37
CA TYR A 92 -25.28 13.87 1.37
C TYR A 92 -24.28 12.80 1.86
N LYS A 93 -24.54 11.51 1.63
CA LYS A 93 -23.61 10.43 1.96
C LYS A 93 -22.39 10.43 1.04
N ILE A 94 -22.50 10.95 -0.20
CA ILE A 94 -21.47 10.85 -1.22
C ILE A 94 -20.12 11.45 -0.75
N PRO A 95 -20.03 12.69 -0.25
CA PRO A 95 -18.74 13.33 -0.01
C PRO A 95 -17.89 12.65 1.07
N ILE A 96 -18.51 12.06 2.11
CA ILE A 96 -17.77 11.48 3.24
C ILE A 96 -18.07 9.99 3.43
N LEU A 97 -19.34 9.58 3.50
CA LEU A 97 -19.68 8.19 3.84
C LEU A 97 -19.36 7.21 2.72
N VAL A 98 -19.57 7.59 1.46
CA VAL A 98 -19.20 6.77 0.30
C VAL A 98 -17.68 6.75 0.14
N ILE A 99 -17.04 7.92 0.14
CA ILE A 99 -15.57 8.01 0.02
C ILE A 99 -14.87 7.22 1.14
N ASN A 100 -15.33 7.32 2.39
CA ASN A 100 -14.73 6.58 3.50
C ASN A 100 -15.01 5.06 3.50
N LYS A 101 -15.75 4.53 2.51
CA LYS A 101 -15.80 3.10 2.19
C LYS A 101 -14.86 2.71 1.05
N VAL A 102 -14.60 3.65 0.12
CA VAL A 102 -13.67 3.46 -1.00
C VAL A 102 -12.23 3.47 -0.51
N LEU A 103 -11.84 4.48 0.25
CA LEU A 103 -10.46 4.68 0.74
C LEU A 103 -9.88 3.43 1.45
N PRO A 104 -10.54 2.84 2.47
CA PRO A 104 -9.99 1.66 3.15
C PRO A 104 -9.95 0.44 2.24
N MET A 105 -10.93 0.25 1.36
CA MET A 105 -10.95 -0.87 0.41
C MET A 105 -9.78 -0.79 -0.58
N VAL A 106 -9.50 0.41 -1.11
CA VAL A 106 -8.36 0.64 -1.99
C VAL A 106 -7.06 0.43 -1.22
N SER A 107 -6.92 1.01 -0.02
CA SER A 107 -5.72 0.88 0.80
C SER A 107 -5.36 -0.58 1.09
N ILE A 108 -6.32 -1.37 1.60
CA ILE A 108 -6.05 -2.77 1.98
C ILE A 108 -5.83 -3.67 0.75
N THR A 109 -6.50 -3.38 -0.38
CA THR A 109 -6.29 -4.09 -1.65
C THR A 109 -4.88 -3.85 -2.17
N LEU A 110 -4.44 -2.58 -2.22
CA LEU A 110 -3.08 -2.24 -2.65
C LEU A 110 -2.03 -2.86 -1.72
N LEU A 111 -2.27 -2.88 -0.40
CA LEU A 111 -1.38 -3.55 0.55
C LEU A 111 -1.28 -5.05 0.29
N ALA A 112 -2.41 -5.72 0.00
CA ALA A 112 -2.39 -7.13 -0.36
C ALA A 112 -1.61 -7.39 -1.66
N LEU A 113 -1.72 -6.49 -2.65
CA LEU A 113 -0.97 -6.54 -3.91
C LEU A 113 0.55 -6.32 -3.74
N VAL A 114 1.01 -5.76 -2.61
CA VAL A 114 2.45 -5.72 -2.27
C VAL A 114 2.98 -7.13 -1.98
N TYR A 115 2.22 -7.94 -1.25
CA TYR A 115 2.69 -9.24 -0.73
C TYR A 115 2.31 -10.44 -1.62
N LEU A 116 1.23 -10.31 -2.40
CA LEU A 116 0.78 -11.35 -3.33
C LEU A 116 1.85 -11.82 -4.34
N PRO A 117 2.63 -10.95 -5.02
CA PRO A 117 3.64 -11.43 -5.97
C PRO A 117 4.75 -12.22 -5.27
N GLY A 118 5.04 -11.92 -4.00
CA GLY A 118 5.99 -12.71 -3.20
C GLY A 118 5.48 -14.11 -2.84
N VAL A 119 4.16 -14.27 -2.71
CA VAL A 119 3.51 -15.59 -2.56
C VAL A 119 3.58 -16.36 -3.88
N ILE A 120 3.20 -15.72 -4.99
CA ILE A 120 3.26 -16.33 -6.33
C ILE A 120 4.69 -16.76 -6.67
N ALA A 121 5.68 -15.90 -6.43
CA ALA A 121 7.09 -16.19 -6.67
C ALA A 121 7.57 -17.43 -5.88
N ALA A 122 7.13 -17.59 -4.63
CA ALA A 122 7.46 -18.76 -3.82
C ALA A 122 6.84 -20.06 -4.39
N VAL A 123 5.59 -19.99 -4.87
CA VAL A 123 4.92 -21.12 -5.52
C VAL A 123 5.61 -21.48 -6.84
N VAL A 124 5.98 -20.49 -7.65
CA VAL A 124 6.73 -20.70 -8.90
C VAL A 124 8.10 -21.33 -8.62
N GLN A 125 8.81 -20.87 -7.59
CA GLN A 125 10.08 -21.48 -7.15
C GLN A 125 9.90 -22.95 -6.74
N LEU A 126 8.84 -23.26 -5.98
CA LEU A 126 8.52 -24.64 -5.58
C LEU A 126 8.12 -25.55 -6.75
N ARG A 127 7.42 -24.98 -7.74
CA ARG A 127 7.03 -25.68 -8.97
C ARG A 127 8.25 -26.01 -9.83
N ASN A 128 9.12 -25.03 -10.04
CA ASN A 128 10.32 -25.19 -10.87
C ASN A 128 11.41 -26.00 -10.17
N GLY A 129 11.46 -25.97 -8.83
CA GLY A 129 12.47 -26.69 -8.06
C GLY A 129 13.85 -26.02 -8.08
N THR A 130 13.99 -24.83 -8.65
CA THR A 130 15.24 -24.07 -8.74
C THR A 130 14.98 -22.56 -8.61
N LYS A 131 16.00 -21.80 -8.16
CA LYS A 131 15.97 -20.33 -8.14
C LYS A 131 16.54 -19.69 -9.41
N TYR A 132 17.25 -20.44 -10.25
CA TYR A 132 17.98 -19.89 -11.39
C TYR A 132 17.10 -19.67 -12.62
N LYS A 133 15.89 -20.23 -12.64
CA LYS A 133 14.89 -19.95 -13.66
C LYS A 133 14.29 -18.55 -13.47
N LYS A 134 14.39 -17.70 -14.50
CA LYS A 134 13.83 -16.35 -14.52
C LYS A 134 12.31 -16.38 -14.30
N PHE A 135 11.79 -15.38 -13.59
CA PHE A 135 10.35 -15.18 -13.48
C PHE A 135 9.77 -14.72 -14.81
N PRO A 136 8.48 -15.02 -15.09
CA PRO A 136 7.82 -14.46 -16.26
C PRO A 136 7.78 -12.94 -16.15
N HIS A 137 7.88 -12.25 -17.30
CA HIS A 137 8.09 -10.81 -17.36
C HIS A 137 7.04 -9.98 -16.59
N TRP A 138 5.78 -10.43 -16.58
CA TRP A 138 4.70 -9.77 -15.84
C TRP A 138 4.92 -9.79 -14.32
N LEU A 139 5.46 -10.89 -13.78
CA LEU A 139 5.69 -11.05 -12.33
C LEU A 139 6.89 -10.24 -11.90
N ASP A 140 7.94 -10.22 -12.72
CA ASP A 140 9.14 -9.42 -12.47
C ASP A 140 8.81 -7.92 -12.43
N ARG A 141 8.08 -7.43 -13.45
CA ARG A 141 7.60 -6.04 -13.47
C ARG A 141 6.74 -5.69 -12.25
N TRP A 142 5.87 -6.60 -11.83
CA TRP A 142 5.05 -6.38 -10.63
C TRP A 142 5.91 -6.34 -9.36
N MET A 143 6.89 -7.24 -9.22
CA MET A 143 7.80 -7.28 -8.07
C MET A 143 8.60 -5.97 -7.87
N LEU A 144 8.94 -5.27 -8.95
CA LEU A 144 9.62 -3.97 -8.91
C LEU A 144 8.70 -2.84 -8.39
N THR A 145 7.42 -2.88 -8.74
CA THR A 145 6.44 -1.83 -8.36
C THR A 145 5.89 -1.95 -6.92
N ARG A 146 6.36 -2.92 -6.13
CA ARG A 146 5.85 -3.17 -4.76
C ARG A 146 6.01 -1.96 -3.83
N LYS A 147 7.09 -1.19 -3.98
CA LYS A 147 7.33 0.03 -3.19
C LYS A 147 6.20 1.05 -3.42
N GLN A 148 5.85 1.29 -4.68
CA GLN A 148 4.84 2.27 -5.09
C GLN A 148 3.44 1.82 -4.64
N PHE A 149 3.13 0.52 -4.73
CA PHE A 149 1.90 -0.03 -4.15
C PHE A 149 1.79 0.20 -2.64
N GLY A 150 2.89 -0.03 -1.90
CA GLY A 150 2.95 0.21 -0.45
C GLY A 150 2.74 1.69 -0.10
N LEU A 151 3.36 2.61 -0.84
CA LEU A 151 3.21 4.04 -0.63
C LEU A 151 1.79 4.55 -0.95
N LEU A 152 1.18 4.07 -2.05
CA LEU A 152 -0.23 4.40 -2.34
C LEU A 152 -1.16 3.83 -1.27
N SER A 153 -0.93 2.59 -0.83
CA SER A 153 -1.70 1.98 0.25
C SER A 153 -1.66 2.83 1.53
N PHE A 154 -0.47 3.30 1.92
CA PHE A 154 -0.29 4.20 3.05
C PHE A 154 -1.02 5.54 2.87
N PHE A 155 -0.90 6.17 1.70
CA PHE A 155 -1.60 7.42 1.39
C PHE A 155 -3.13 7.27 1.56
N PHE A 156 -3.72 6.22 0.99
CA PHE A 156 -5.16 5.94 1.15
C PHE A 156 -5.53 5.59 2.60
N ALA A 157 -4.65 4.93 3.36
CA ALA A 157 -4.88 4.62 4.77
C ALA A 157 -4.93 5.90 5.63
N VAL A 158 -4.02 6.85 5.39
CA VAL A 158 -4.01 8.14 6.09
C VAL A 158 -5.28 8.94 5.76
N LEU A 159 -5.68 9.00 4.50
CA LEU A 159 -6.95 9.62 4.11
C LEU A 159 -8.13 8.95 4.81
N HIS A 160 -8.19 7.61 4.84
CA HIS A 160 -9.23 6.87 5.56
C HIS A 160 -9.26 7.22 7.05
N ALA A 161 -8.09 7.34 7.70
CA ALA A 161 -7.99 7.73 9.10
C ALA A 161 -8.54 9.14 9.33
N LEU A 162 -8.15 10.12 8.50
CA LEU A 162 -8.64 11.50 8.59
C LEU A 162 -10.17 11.58 8.38
N TYR A 163 -10.70 10.89 7.37
CA TYR A 163 -12.13 10.82 7.12
C TYR A 163 -12.87 10.18 8.29
N SER A 164 -12.34 9.11 8.88
CA SER A 164 -12.95 8.42 10.01
C SER A 164 -12.94 9.27 11.28
N LEU A 165 -11.83 9.95 11.60
CA LEU A 165 -11.73 10.87 12.73
C LEU A 165 -12.65 12.08 12.59
N SER A 166 -12.99 12.50 11.37
CA SER A 166 -13.93 13.59 11.12
C SER A 166 -15.42 13.22 11.37
N TYR A 167 -15.75 11.95 11.61
CA TYR A 167 -17.14 11.49 11.76
C TYR A 167 -17.98 12.28 12.77
N PRO A 168 -17.52 12.50 14.02
CA PRO A 168 -18.27 13.24 15.03
C PRO A 168 -18.39 14.74 14.73
N MET A 169 -17.48 15.32 13.93
CA MET A 169 -17.51 16.76 13.58
C MET A 169 -18.63 17.12 12.60
N ARG A 170 -19.25 16.14 11.93
CA ARG A 170 -20.25 16.37 10.89
C ARG A 170 -21.60 16.76 11.47
N ARG A 171 -22.24 17.76 10.85
CA ARG A 171 -23.62 18.16 11.17
C ARG A 171 -24.61 17.01 11.09
N SER A 172 -24.46 16.12 10.10
CA SER A 172 -25.32 14.93 9.96
C SER A 172 -25.24 13.98 11.16
N TYR A 173 -24.07 13.84 11.79
CA TYR A 173 -23.91 13.02 12.98
C TYR A 173 -24.53 13.70 14.20
N ARG A 174 -24.30 15.02 14.34
CA ARG A 174 -24.92 15.83 15.40
C ARG A 174 -26.46 15.74 15.38
N TYR A 175 -27.10 15.87 14.22
CA TYR A 175 -28.56 15.73 14.12
C TYR A 175 -29.04 14.32 14.45
N LYS A 176 -28.31 13.27 14.05
CA LYS A 176 -28.64 11.89 14.44
C LYS A 176 -28.55 11.67 15.94
N LEU A 177 -27.50 12.19 16.58
CA LEU A 177 -27.31 12.10 18.03
C LEU A 177 -28.46 12.77 18.79
N LEU A 178 -28.87 13.98 18.35
CA LEU A 178 -30.01 14.68 18.95
C LEU A 178 -31.32 13.91 18.77
N ASN A 179 -31.57 13.34 17.58
CA ASN A 179 -32.77 12.54 17.34
C ASN A 179 -32.77 11.26 18.19
N TRP A 180 -31.63 10.58 18.34
CA TRP A 180 -31.52 9.40 19.21
C TRP A 180 -31.75 9.74 20.67
N ALA A 181 -31.17 10.83 21.18
CA ALA A 181 -31.38 11.28 22.55
C ALA A 181 -32.86 11.63 22.80
N TYR A 182 -33.50 12.35 21.86
CA TYR A 182 -34.92 12.67 21.94
C TYR A 182 -35.80 11.40 21.96
N GLN A 183 -35.55 10.46 21.06
CA GLN A 183 -36.28 9.18 20.99
C GLN A 183 -36.09 8.33 22.24
N GLN A 184 -34.88 8.32 22.82
CA GLN A 184 -34.59 7.59 24.04
C GLN A 184 -35.41 8.13 25.23
N VAL A 185 -35.45 9.45 25.39
CA VAL A 185 -36.27 10.11 26.43
C VAL A 185 -37.75 9.81 26.21
N GLN A 186 -38.23 9.88 24.97
CA GLN A 186 -39.63 9.57 24.64
C GLN A 186 -40.01 8.11 24.96
N GLN A 187 -39.03 7.20 24.94
CA GLN A 187 -39.22 5.78 25.29
C GLN A 187 -38.99 5.49 26.78
N ASN A 188 -38.71 6.51 27.62
CA ASN A 188 -38.34 6.36 29.04
C ASN A 188 -37.22 5.34 29.27
N LYS A 189 -36.24 5.27 28.35
CA LYS A 189 -35.10 4.36 28.47
C LYS A 189 -33.94 5.07 29.15
N GLU A 190 -33.67 4.71 30.40
CA GLU A 190 -32.63 5.35 31.22
C GLU A 190 -31.22 5.06 30.70
N ASP A 191 -30.88 3.79 30.48
CA ASP A 191 -29.55 3.38 30.01
C ASP A 191 -29.57 2.92 28.55
N ALA A 192 -28.75 3.56 27.71
CA ALA A 192 -28.57 3.21 26.30
C ALA A 192 -27.33 2.34 26.03
N TRP A 193 -26.60 1.94 27.08
CA TRP A 193 -25.39 1.12 26.96
C TRP A 193 -25.66 -0.24 26.31
N ILE A 194 -24.79 -0.62 25.37
CA ILE A 194 -24.82 -1.92 24.69
C ILE A 194 -23.40 -2.49 24.71
N GLU A 195 -23.13 -3.33 25.71
CA GLU A 195 -21.80 -3.87 26.04
C GLU A 195 -21.05 -4.41 24.80
N HIS A 196 -21.68 -5.31 24.04
CA HIS A 196 -21.01 -5.95 22.89
C HIS A 196 -20.70 -4.97 21.75
N ASP A 197 -21.47 -3.90 21.58
CA ASP A 197 -21.22 -2.89 20.54
C ASP A 197 -20.06 -1.97 20.93
N VAL A 198 -19.93 -1.68 22.22
CA VAL A 198 -18.77 -0.97 22.79
C VAL A 198 -17.51 -1.79 22.59
N TRP A 199 -17.49 -3.07 23.01
CA TRP A 199 -16.33 -3.96 22.79
C TRP A 199 -15.91 -4.01 21.32
N ARG A 200 -16.89 -4.16 20.43
CA ARG A 200 -16.64 -4.14 18.98
C ARG A 200 -15.90 -2.86 18.59
N MET A 201 -16.44 -1.69 18.96
CA MET A 201 -15.88 -0.38 18.64
C MET A 201 -14.45 -0.21 19.13
N GLU A 202 -14.19 -0.47 20.41
CA GLU A 202 -12.88 -0.29 21.04
C GLU A 202 -11.81 -1.17 20.40
N ILE A 203 -12.12 -2.45 20.13
CA ILE A 203 -11.16 -3.39 19.55
C ILE A 203 -10.79 -2.98 18.13
N TYR A 204 -11.76 -2.79 17.22
CA TYR A 204 -11.40 -2.55 15.82
C TYR A 204 -10.74 -1.19 15.64
N VAL A 205 -11.13 -0.16 16.40
CA VAL A 205 -10.48 1.16 16.34
C VAL A 205 -9.03 1.06 16.79
N SER A 206 -8.76 0.42 17.93
CA SER A 206 -7.39 0.21 18.43
C SER A 206 -6.50 -0.53 17.43
N LEU A 207 -7.01 -1.63 16.85
CA LEU A 207 -6.28 -2.37 15.81
C LEU A 207 -5.99 -1.53 14.57
N GLY A 208 -6.93 -0.67 14.16
CA GLY A 208 -6.73 0.25 13.04
C GLY A 208 -5.60 1.25 13.28
N ILE A 209 -5.51 1.79 14.50
CA ILE A 209 -4.45 2.72 14.90
C ILE A 209 -3.07 2.03 14.88
N VAL A 210 -2.96 0.84 15.46
CA VAL A 210 -1.70 0.08 15.47
C VAL A 210 -1.29 -0.32 14.05
N ALA A 211 -2.24 -0.77 13.22
CA ALA A 211 -1.97 -1.08 11.82
C ALA A 211 -1.45 0.13 11.04
N LEU A 212 -2.07 1.31 11.22
CA LEU A 212 -1.62 2.55 10.59
C LEU A 212 -0.22 2.97 11.05
N ALA A 213 0.08 2.81 12.35
CA ALA A 213 1.40 3.11 12.90
C ALA A 213 2.49 2.21 12.27
N ILE A 214 2.22 0.92 12.11
CA ILE A 214 3.14 0.01 11.43
C ILE A 214 3.28 0.40 9.94
N LEU A 215 2.18 0.74 9.26
CA LEU A 215 2.22 1.18 7.87
C LEU A 215 3.03 2.46 7.69
N ALA A 216 2.99 3.37 8.66
CA ALA A 216 3.83 4.57 8.70
C ALA A 216 5.33 4.22 8.80
N LEU A 217 5.71 3.22 9.61
CA LEU A 217 7.10 2.72 9.66
C LEU A 217 7.55 2.17 8.30
N LEU A 218 6.68 1.44 7.58
CA LEU A 218 6.97 0.94 6.23
C LEU A 218 7.17 2.09 5.23
N ALA A 219 6.37 3.15 5.35
CA ALA A 219 6.46 4.33 4.50
C ALA A 219 7.73 5.14 4.77
N VAL A 220 8.07 5.39 6.04
CA VAL A 220 9.29 6.12 6.44
C VAL A 220 10.54 5.37 5.98
N THR A 221 10.59 4.04 6.16
CA THR A 221 11.72 3.23 5.67
C THR A 221 11.79 3.09 4.15
N SER A 222 10.80 3.61 3.41
CA SER A 222 10.84 3.69 1.95
C SER A 222 11.53 4.97 1.43
N ILE A 223 11.85 5.92 2.32
CA ILE A 223 12.64 7.11 1.99
C ILE A 223 14.09 6.67 1.73
N PRO A 224 14.74 7.09 0.61
CA PRO A 224 16.08 6.64 0.26
C PRO A 224 17.11 6.85 1.39
N SER A 225 17.14 8.03 2.01
CA SER A 225 18.08 8.32 3.11
C SER A 225 17.96 7.39 4.32
N VAL A 226 16.75 6.89 4.60
CA VAL A 226 16.51 5.93 5.69
C VAL A 226 16.81 4.51 5.21
N SER A 227 16.34 4.15 4.01
CA SER A 227 16.56 2.83 3.41
C SER A 227 18.05 2.51 3.26
N ASP A 228 18.85 3.49 2.84
CA ASP A 228 20.28 3.32 2.57
C ASP A 228 21.11 3.27 3.87
N SER A 229 20.54 3.69 5.00
CA SER A 229 21.17 3.58 6.33
C SER A 229 20.95 2.23 7.02
N LEU A 230 20.06 1.38 6.49
CA LEU A 230 19.70 0.09 7.09
C LEU A 230 20.45 -1.05 6.41
N THR A 231 20.85 -2.04 7.19
CA THR A 231 21.33 -3.30 6.63
C THR A 231 20.19 -4.01 5.90
N TRP A 232 20.52 -4.87 4.92
CA TRP A 232 19.50 -5.65 4.21
C TRP A 232 18.63 -6.49 5.15
N ARG A 233 19.19 -7.01 6.24
CA ARG A 233 18.47 -7.80 7.23
C ARG A 233 17.41 -6.96 7.95
N GLU A 234 17.75 -5.74 8.36
CA GLU A 234 16.82 -4.81 9.02
C GLU A 234 15.73 -4.36 8.06
N PHE A 235 16.12 -3.91 6.85
CA PHE A 235 15.17 -3.50 5.82
C PHE A 235 14.20 -4.63 5.47
N HIS A 236 14.71 -5.84 5.27
CA HIS A 236 13.89 -7.01 4.98
C HIS A 236 12.96 -7.37 6.15
N TYR A 237 13.42 -7.25 7.39
CA TYR A 237 12.57 -7.48 8.56
C TYR A 237 11.38 -6.51 8.59
N ILE A 238 11.64 -5.22 8.40
CA ILE A 238 10.59 -4.20 8.39
C ILE A 238 9.62 -4.44 7.22
N GLN A 239 10.13 -4.46 5.99
CA GLN A 239 9.30 -4.54 4.78
C GLN A 239 8.62 -5.91 4.59
N SER A 240 9.14 -7.00 5.16
CA SER A 240 8.53 -8.32 5.05
C SER A 240 7.77 -8.80 6.28
N LYS A 241 8.30 -8.63 7.49
CA LYS A 241 7.69 -9.18 8.73
C LYS A 241 6.68 -8.21 9.29
N LEU A 242 7.08 -6.96 9.55
CA LEU A 242 6.12 -5.93 9.99
C LEU A 242 5.11 -5.65 8.88
N GLY A 243 5.54 -5.74 7.63
CA GLY A 243 4.67 -5.69 6.46
C GLY A 243 3.47 -6.65 6.47
N ILE A 244 3.72 -7.95 6.69
CA ILE A 244 2.64 -8.94 6.74
C ILE A 244 1.79 -8.80 8.01
N VAL A 245 2.40 -8.40 9.14
CA VAL A 245 1.67 -8.10 10.39
C VAL A 245 0.71 -6.92 10.17
N CYS A 246 1.12 -5.88 9.44
CA CYS A 246 0.25 -4.77 9.07
C CYS A 246 -0.96 -5.24 8.25
N LEU A 247 -0.74 -6.12 7.26
CA LEU A 247 -1.85 -6.68 6.47
C LEU A 247 -2.79 -7.51 7.34
N LEU A 248 -2.26 -8.30 8.27
CA LEU A 248 -3.05 -9.09 9.22
C LEU A 248 -3.90 -8.18 10.11
N LEU A 249 -3.30 -7.19 10.77
CA LEU A 249 -4.01 -6.26 11.65
C LEU A 249 -5.07 -5.44 10.89
N GLY A 250 -4.76 -4.96 9.68
CA GLY A 250 -5.73 -4.27 8.84
C GLY A 250 -6.91 -5.15 8.41
N THR A 251 -6.65 -6.45 8.18
CA THR A 251 -7.70 -7.42 7.87
C THR A 251 -8.57 -7.69 9.10
N ILE A 252 -7.96 -7.93 10.27
CA ILE A 252 -8.70 -8.16 11.53
C ILE A 252 -9.52 -6.91 11.90
N HIS A 253 -8.97 -5.71 11.74
CA HIS A 253 -9.69 -4.44 11.89
C HIS A 253 -11.01 -4.43 11.10
N ALA A 254 -10.96 -4.82 9.83
CA ALA A 254 -12.17 -4.89 8.99
C ALA A 254 -13.11 -6.05 9.37
N LEU A 255 -12.59 -7.20 9.79
CA LEU A 255 -13.38 -8.35 10.25
C LEU A 255 -14.16 -8.03 11.54
N ILE A 256 -13.48 -7.44 12.54
CA ILE A 256 -14.11 -7.05 13.82
C ILE A 256 -15.09 -5.90 13.61
N PHE A 257 -14.80 -4.94 12.71
CA PHE A 257 -15.77 -3.94 12.29
C PHE A 257 -17.08 -4.57 11.79
N ALA A 258 -16.99 -5.73 11.12
CA ALA A 258 -18.11 -6.45 10.56
C ALA A 258 -18.80 -7.42 11.55
N TRP A 259 -18.29 -7.65 12.75
CA TRP A 259 -18.89 -8.41 13.87
C TRP A 259 -20.00 -9.40 13.50
N ASN A 260 -21.27 -8.98 13.56
CA ASN A 260 -22.47 -9.77 13.22
C ASN A 260 -23.08 -9.41 11.84
N LYS A 261 -22.50 -8.46 11.10
CA LYS A 261 -22.95 -8.04 9.75
C LYS A 261 -22.79 -9.15 8.70
N TRP A 262 -22.05 -10.22 8.98
CA TRP A 262 -21.85 -11.35 8.08
C TRP A 262 -23.13 -12.17 7.85
N VAL A 263 -23.96 -12.28 8.88
CA VAL A 263 -25.20 -13.09 8.86
C VAL A 263 -26.44 -12.24 8.64
N ASP A 264 -26.32 -10.91 8.64
CA ASP A 264 -27.42 -10.00 8.44
C ASP A 264 -27.79 -9.90 6.95
N ILE A 265 -28.93 -10.49 6.58
CA ILE A 265 -29.46 -10.49 5.21
C ILE A 265 -29.71 -9.07 4.70
N LYS A 266 -29.98 -8.09 5.60
CA LYS A 266 -30.19 -6.68 5.22
C LYS A 266 -28.95 -6.05 4.59
N GLN A 267 -27.77 -6.64 4.77
CA GLN A 267 -26.54 -6.17 4.13
C GLN A 267 -26.50 -6.49 2.62
N PHE A 268 -27.29 -7.44 2.14
CA PHE A 268 -27.31 -7.86 0.74
C PHE A 268 -28.35 -7.08 -0.05
N VAL A 269 -27.88 -5.99 -0.66
CA VAL A 269 -28.72 -5.11 -1.48
C VAL A 269 -28.71 -5.62 -2.92
N TRP A 270 -29.88 -5.96 -3.49
CA TRP A 270 -29.99 -6.55 -4.83
C TRP A 270 -28.97 -7.69 -5.07
N TYR A 271 -28.88 -8.63 -4.12
CA TYR A 271 -27.92 -9.75 -4.15
C TYR A 271 -26.43 -9.38 -4.10
N THR A 272 -26.10 -8.09 -4.00
CA THR A 272 -24.70 -7.63 -3.90
C THR A 272 -24.20 -7.64 -2.45
N PRO A 273 -23.02 -8.22 -2.15
CA PRO A 273 -22.52 -8.30 -0.78
C PRO A 273 -22.12 -6.93 -0.22
N PRO A 274 -22.03 -6.76 1.10
CA PRO A 274 -21.47 -5.55 1.68
C PRO A 274 -20.01 -5.32 1.26
N THR A 275 -19.66 -4.04 1.04
CA THR A 275 -18.34 -3.62 0.52
C THR A 275 -17.17 -4.20 1.32
N PHE A 276 -17.32 -4.39 2.64
CA PHE A 276 -16.27 -4.96 3.48
C PHE A 276 -15.93 -6.41 3.11
N MET A 277 -16.90 -7.23 2.66
CA MET A 277 -16.65 -8.63 2.27
C MET A 277 -15.72 -8.70 1.05
N ILE A 278 -15.93 -7.80 0.09
CA ILE A 278 -15.09 -7.68 -1.10
C ILE A 278 -13.68 -7.19 -0.69
N ALA A 279 -13.62 -6.23 0.23
CA ALA A 279 -12.35 -5.65 0.68
C ALA A 279 -11.44 -6.66 1.40
N VAL A 280 -11.98 -7.56 2.24
CA VAL A 280 -11.16 -8.53 3.00
C VAL A 280 -10.82 -9.79 2.21
N PHE A 281 -11.50 -10.07 1.10
CA PHE A 281 -11.30 -11.29 0.32
C PHE A 281 -9.85 -11.49 -0.12
N LEU A 282 -9.27 -10.51 -0.83
CA LEU A 282 -7.90 -10.61 -1.33
C LEU A 282 -6.85 -10.69 -0.20
N PRO A 283 -6.91 -9.83 0.85
CA PRO A 283 -6.05 -9.97 2.02
C PRO A 283 -6.09 -11.36 2.68
N ILE A 284 -7.29 -11.93 2.87
CA ILE A 284 -7.46 -13.27 3.46
C ILE A 284 -6.80 -14.34 2.59
N VAL A 285 -6.94 -14.27 1.26
CA VAL A 285 -6.27 -15.19 0.34
C VAL A 285 -4.75 -15.09 0.50
N VAL A 286 -4.20 -13.87 0.51
CA VAL A 286 -2.75 -13.65 0.67
C VAL A 286 -2.24 -14.19 2.01
N LEU A 287 -2.95 -13.90 3.11
CA LEU A 287 -2.59 -14.36 4.45
C LEU A 287 -2.66 -15.88 4.56
N THR A 288 -3.70 -16.51 4.03
CA THR A 288 -3.87 -17.96 4.01
C THR A 288 -2.75 -18.63 3.21
N CYS A 289 -2.47 -18.16 1.99
CA CYS A 289 -1.37 -18.69 1.20
C CYS A 289 -0.02 -18.49 1.90
N LYS A 290 0.17 -17.35 2.58
CA LYS A 290 1.41 -17.09 3.33
C LYS A 290 1.55 -18.04 4.51
N ALA A 291 0.47 -18.34 5.24
CA ALA A 291 0.45 -19.30 6.34
C ALA A 291 0.79 -20.71 5.83
N ILE A 292 0.20 -21.14 4.71
CA ILE A 292 0.53 -22.42 4.07
C ILE A 292 2.02 -22.49 3.72
N LEU A 293 2.58 -21.46 3.07
CA LEU A 293 4.00 -21.41 2.72
C LEU A 293 4.94 -21.34 3.96
N PHE A 294 4.41 -21.02 5.13
CA PHE A 294 5.16 -21.00 6.39
C PHE A 294 5.23 -22.36 7.06
N LEU A 295 4.39 -23.33 6.65
CA LEU A 295 4.43 -24.71 7.15
C LEU A 295 5.85 -25.30 7.03
N PRO A 296 6.36 -26.03 8.04
CA PRO A 296 7.75 -26.45 8.09
C PRO A 296 8.25 -27.20 6.84
N CYS A 297 7.41 -28.04 6.24
CA CYS A 297 7.75 -28.80 5.03
C CYS A 297 8.04 -27.89 3.82
N LEU A 298 7.12 -26.97 3.52
CA LEU A 298 7.25 -26.03 2.41
C LEU A 298 8.34 -25.00 2.70
N ARG A 299 8.39 -24.46 3.91
CA ARG A 299 9.39 -23.46 4.31
C ARG A 299 10.81 -24.01 4.17
N LYS A 300 11.09 -25.22 4.70
CA LYS A 300 12.41 -25.86 4.55
C LYS A 300 12.78 -26.02 3.08
N LYS A 301 11.85 -26.47 2.23
CA LYS A 301 12.09 -26.64 0.79
C LYS A 301 12.36 -25.31 0.08
N ILE A 302 11.57 -24.26 0.37
CA ILE A 302 11.80 -22.90 -0.17
C ILE A 302 13.16 -22.36 0.24
N LEU A 303 13.56 -22.52 1.52
CA LEU A 303 14.88 -22.08 1.98
C LEU A 303 16.01 -22.83 1.27
N LYS A 304 15.90 -24.16 1.11
CA LYS A 304 16.88 -24.94 0.32
C LYS A 304 17.03 -24.39 -1.09
N ILE A 305 15.91 -24.18 -1.80
CA ILE A 305 15.91 -23.63 -3.16
C ILE A 305 16.58 -22.24 -3.19
N ARG A 306 16.28 -21.37 -2.22
CA ARG A 306 16.88 -20.02 -2.15
C ARG A 306 18.38 -20.06 -1.83
N HIS A 307 18.83 -21.05 -1.07
CA HIS A 307 20.26 -21.32 -0.85
C HIS A 307 20.95 -21.99 -2.05
N GLY A 308 20.23 -22.28 -3.14
CA GLY A 308 20.80 -22.79 -4.39
C GLY A 308 20.64 -24.29 -4.63
N TRP A 309 19.82 -24.98 -3.83
CA TRP A 309 19.46 -26.36 -4.08
C TRP A 309 18.52 -26.49 -5.30
N GLU A 310 18.74 -27.51 -6.11
CA GLU A 310 17.91 -27.83 -7.28
C GLU A 310 17.26 -29.21 -7.16
N ASP A 311 15.97 -29.27 -7.50
CA ASP A 311 15.22 -30.52 -7.60
C ASP A 311 15.39 -31.11 -9.01
N VAL A 312 16.44 -31.93 -9.21
CA VAL A 312 16.84 -32.50 -10.51
C VAL A 312 15.67 -33.16 -11.23
N THR A 313 14.76 -33.83 -10.50
CA THR A 313 13.57 -34.48 -11.09
C THR A 313 12.59 -33.48 -11.73
N LYS A 314 12.47 -32.29 -11.14
CA LYS A 314 11.60 -31.22 -11.64
C LYS A 314 12.26 -30.40 -12.73
N VAL A 315 13.56 -30.15 -12.60
CA VAL A 315 14.35 -29.44 -13.61
C VAL A 315 14.31 -30.21 -14.94
N ASN A 316 14.63 -31.51 -14.91
CA ASN A 316 14.64 -32.36 -16.11
C ASN A 316 13.24 -32.45 -16.75
N LYS A 317 12.17 -32.57 -15.95
CA LYS A 317 10.79 -32.61 -16.46
C LYS A 317 10.36 -31.28 -17.11
N VAL A 318 10.83 -30.15 -16.58
CA VAL A 318 10.55 -28.83 -17.15
C VAL A 318 11.34 -28.60 -18.44
N GLU A 319 12.58 -29.07 -18.52
CA GLU A 319 13.37 -29.00 -19.76
C GLU A 319 12.74 -29.85 -20.87
N MET A 320 12.38 -31.09 -20.58
CA MET A 320 11.70 -31.97 -21.54
C MET A 320 10.37 -31.41 -22.05
N SER A 321 9.61 -30.70 -21.20
CA SER A 321 8.33 -30.07 -21.61
C SER A 321 8.50 -28.73 -22.33
N SER A 322 9.71 -28.17 -22.40
CA SER A 322 10.02 -26.99 -23.21
C SER A 322 10.62 -27.30 -24.58
N GLN A 323 10.97 -28.57 -24.81
CA GLN A 323 11.51 -29.08 -26.08
C GLN A 323 10.44 -29.74 -26.98
N LEU A 324 9.23 -29.90 -26.45
CA LEU A 324 8.00 -30.26 -27.18
C LEU A 324 7.18 -29.00 -27.40
#